data_AF-A0A242U6Q1-F1
#
_entry.id   AF-A0A242U6Q1-F1
#
_cell.length_a   1.000
_cell.length_b   1.000
_cell.length_c   1.000
_cell.angle_alpha   90.00
_cell.angle_beta   90.00
_cell.angle_gamma   90.00
#
_symmetry.space_group_name_H-M   'P 1'
#
loop_
_entity.id
_entity.type
_entity.pdbx_description
1 polymer ?
#
loop_
_entity_poly.entity_id
_entity_poly.type
_entity_poly.pdbx_seq_one_letter_code
_entity_poly.pdbx_strand_id
1 'polypeptide(L)'
;MSNLGELNKHLFEQLNRLNNKELKGDALKEEMDRSKAMTEVSKQIIDSHNTHLEAVKLIATYKGLGNQQPAILSNSLEMKDVKSD
;
A
#
# COMPACT_ATOMS: atom_id res chain seq x y z
N MET A 1 -5.06 -8.16 5.76
CA MET A 1 -4.41 -6.90 5.30
C MET A 1 -4.37 -6.91 3.78
N SER A 2 -4.90 -5.89 3.11
CA SER A 2 -4.68 -5.75 1.66
C SER A 2 -3.22 -5.36 1.46
N ASN A 3 -2.43 -6.27 0.89
CA ASN A 3 -1.02 -6.02 0.66
C ASN A 3 -0.85 -5.00 -0.50
N LEU A 4 0.25 -4.24 -0.50
CA LEU A 4 0.60 -3.31 -1.58
C LEU A 4 0.70 -4.01 -2.95
N GLY A 5 0.86 -5.34 -2.99
CA GLY A 5 0.82 -6.13 -4.22
C GLY A 5 -0.55 -6.13 -4.89
N GLU A 6 -1.65 -6.28 -4.14
CA GLU A 6 -3.01 -6.18 -4.68
C GLU A 6 -3.33 -4.76 -5.15
N LEU A 7 -2.84 -3.74 -4.43
CA LEU A 7 -2.93 -2.34 -4.89
C LEU A 7 -2.25 -2.17 -6.26
N ASN A 8 -1.01 -2.66 -6.40
CA ASN A 8 -0.27 -2.59 -7.66
C ASN A 8 -1.00 -3.33 -8.78
N LYS A 9 -1.51 -4.53 -8.50
CA LYS A 9 -2.29 -5.31 -9.45
C LYS A 9 -3.51 -4.53 -9.97
N HIS A 10 -4.31 -3.94 -9.09
CA HIS A 10 -5.47 -3.14 -9.52
C HIS A 10 -5.08 -1.88 -10.29
N LEU A 11 -3.97 -1.24 -9.95
CA LEU A 11 -3.45 -0.10 -10.72
C LEU A 11 -3.01 -0.52 -12.13
N PHE A 12 -2.35 -1.67 -12.27
CA PHE A 12 -1.98 -2.22 -13.58
C PHE A 12 -3.21 -2.65 -14.40
N GLU A 13 -4.23 -3.23 -13.77
CA GLU A 13 -5.51 -3.53 -14.42
C GLU A 13 -6.15 -2.26 -14.98
N GLN A 14 -6.16 -1.17 -14.20
CA GLN A 14 -6.70 0.11 -14.66
C GLN A 14 -5.88 0.71 -15.81
N LEU A 15 -4.56 0.59 -15.76
CA LEU A 15 -3.68 0.99 -16.87
C LEU A 15 -4.00 0.20 -18.16
N ASN A 16 -4.22 -1.11 -18.04
CA ASN A 16 -4.60 -1.95 -19.19
C ASN A 16 -5.95 -1.52 -19.80
N ARG A 17 -6.92 -1.14 -18.96
CA ARG A 17 -8.22 -0.63 -19.42
C ARG A 17 -8.08 0.68 -20.19
N LEU A 18 -7.27 1.62 -19.69
CA LEU A 18 -6.97 2.87 -20.38
C LEU A 18 -6.25 2.67 -21.72
N ASN A 19 -5.41 1.64 -21.83
CA ASN A 19 -4.68 1.31 -23.06
C ASN A 19 -5.56 0.65 -24.15
N ASN A 20 -6.83 0.34 -23.85
CA ASN A 20 -7.74 -0.24 -24.83
C ASN A 20 -7.99 0.72 -26.00
N LYS A 21 -7.59 0.34 -27.22
CA LYS A 21 -7.72 1.17 -28.42
C LYS A 21 -9.16 1.47 -28.83
N GLU A 22 -10.10 0.61 -28.45
CA GLU A 22 -11.53 0.78 -28.70
C GLU A 22 -12.19 1.78 -27.73
N LEU A 23 -11.49 2.17 -26.66
CA LEU A 23 -11.99 3.12 -25.68
C LEU A 23 -11.98 4.55 -26.26
N LYS A 24 -13.17 5.16 -26.37
CA LYS A 24 -13.40 6.45 -27.04
C LYS A 24 -14.58 7.20 -26.39
N GLY A 25 -14.70 8.50 -26.69
CA GLY A 25 -15.83 9.32 -26.28
C GLY A 25 -16.06 9.33 -24.77
N ASP A 26 -17.32 9.19 -24.36
CA ASP A 26 -17.72 9.23 -22.95
C ASP A 26 -17.13 8.07 -22.14
N ALA A 27 -16.99 6.88 -22.73
CA ALA A 27 -16.36 5.74 -22.06
C ALA A 27 -14.89 5.99 -21.72
N LEU A 28 -14.15 6.67 -22.60
CA LEU A 28 -12.77 7.08 -22.30
C LEU A 28 -12.74 8.10 -21.15
N LYS A 29 -13.68 9.05 -21.14
CA LYS A 29 -13.77 10.04 -20.07
C LYS A 29 -14.07 9.39 -18.72
N GLU A 30 -15.01 8.44 -18.68
CA GLU A 30 -15.33 7.67 -17.47
C GLU A 30 -14.11 6.91 -16.93
N GLU A 31 -13.35 6.24 -17.80
CA GLU A 31 -12.13 5.54 -17.36
C GLU A 31 -11.03 6.49 -16.91
N MET A 32 -10.90 7.66 -17.52
CA MET A 32 -9.97 8.69 -17.05
C MET A 32 -10.33 9.15 -15.64
N ASP A 33 -11.61 9.43 -15.38
CA ASP A 33 -12.08 9.89 -14.07
C ASP A 33 -11.98 8.79 -13.01
N ARG A 34 -12.30 7.54 -13.37
CA ARG A 34 -12.03 6.38 -12.52
C ARG A 34 -10.55 6.26 -12.17
N SER A 35 -9.66 6.44 -13.15
CA SER A 35 -8.21 6.35 -12.94
C SER A 35 -7.68 7.43 -11.99
N LYS A 36 -8.23 8.65 -12.07
CA LYS A 36 -7.91 9.71 -11.10
C LYS A 36 -8.35 9.33 -9.69
N ALA A 37 -9.59 8.88 -9.52
CA ALA A 37 -10.12 8.46 -8.22
C ALA A 37 -9.29 7.30 -7.63
N MET A 38 -8.95 6.30 -8.44
CA MET A 38 -8.08 5.20 -8.01
C MET A 38 -6.70 5.69 -7.59
N THR A 39 -6.12 6.66 -8.31
CA THR A 39 -4.83 7.26 -7.96
C THR A 39 -4.88 7.98 -6.62
N GLU A 40 -5.94 8.73 -6.34
CA GLU A 40 -6.13 9.45 -5.08
C GLU A 40 -6.25 8.49 -3.89
N VAL A 41 -7.08 7.46 -4.01
CA VAL A 41 -7.22 6.43 -2.97
C VAL A 41 -5.89 5.68 -2.77
N SER A 42 -5.19 5.37 -3.86
CA SER A 42 -3.89 4.68 -3.78
C SER A 42 -2.84 5.47 -3.03
N LYS A 43 -2.80 6.80 -3.20
CA LYS A 43 -1.92 7.69 -2.43
C LYS A 43 -2.19 7.59 -0.94
N GLN A 44 -3.46 7.67 -0.53
CA GLN A 44 -3.85 7.54 0.88
C GLN A 44 -3.43 6.19 1.48
N ILE A 45 -3.56 5.10 0.72
CA ILE A 45 -3.12 3.77 1.15
C ILE A 45 -1.61 3.73 1.34
N ILE A 46 -0.84 4.28 0.40
CA ILE A 46 0.63 4.34 0.47
C ILE A 46 1.07 5.19 1.67
N ASP A 47 0.46 6.36 1.87
CA ASP A 47 0.77 7.26 2.99
C ASP A 47 0.49 6.59 4.35
N SER A 48 -0.61 5.84 4.46
CA SER A 48 -0.90 5.04 5.65
C SER A 48 0.15 3.94 5.88
N HIS A 49 0.59 3.24 4.83
CA HIS A 49 1.64 2.22 4.95
C HIS A 49 2.99 2.83 5.32
N ASN A 50 3.33 3.99 4.76
CA ASN A 50 4.55 4.73 5.13
C ASN A 50 4.52 5.16 6.59
N THR A 51 3.38 5.66 7.07
CA THR A 51 3.18 6.02 8.49
C THR A 51 3.39 4.81 9.39
N HIS A 52 2.81 3.66 9.03
CA HIS A 52 3.03 2.42 9.76
C HIS A 52 4.49 1.97 9.74
N LEU A 53 5.16 2.04 8.59
CA LEU A 53 6.59 1.72 8.46
C LEU A 53 7.47 2.61 9.34
N GLU A 54 7.19 3.92 9.39
CA GLU A 54 7.93 4.83 10.28
C GLU A 54 7.70 4.49 11.76
N ALA A 55 6.48 4.13 12.16
CA ALA A 55 6.22 3.65 13.52
C ALA A 55 7.01 2.37 13.84
N VAL A 56 7.05 1.41 12.91
CA VAL A 56 7.85 0.18 13.05
C VAL A 56 9.35 0.50 13.19
N LYS A 57 9.90 1.39 12.34
CA LYS A 57 11.29 1.84 12.43
C LYS A 57 11.60 2.54 13.74
N LEU A 58 10.69 3.37 14.24
CA LEU A 58 10.84 4.08 15.51
C LEU A 58 10.95 3.07 16.67
N ILE A 59 10.04 2.10 16.73
CA ILE A 59 10.07 1.08 17.77
C ILE A 59 11.33 0.22 17.66
N ALA A 60 11.74 -0.14 16.44
CA ALA A 60 12.97 -0.89 16.20
C ALA A 60 14.20 -0.15 16.72
N THR A 61 14.29 1.16 16.44
CA THR A 61 15.34 2.03 16.97
C THR A 61 15.38 2.00 18.50
N TYR A 62 14.24 2.19 19.16
CA TYR A 62 14.15 2.14 20.63
C TYR A 62 14.52 0.77 21.23
N LYS A 63 14.22 -0.32 20.53
CA LYS A 63 14.56 -1.68 20.95
C LYS A 63 15.98 -2.12 20.59
N GLY A 64 16.79 -1.26 19.99
CA GLY A 64 18.15 -1.59 19.52
C GLY A 64 18.18 -2.53 18.30
N LEU A 65 17.08 -2.63 17.57
CA LEU A 65 16.88 -3.50 16.40
C LEU A 65 17.06 -2.75 15.06
N GLY A 66 17.65 -1.56 15.07
CA GLY A 66 17.69 -0.63 13.93
C GLY A 66 18.31 -1.17 12.62
N ASN A 67 19.02 -2.30 12.67
CA ASN A 67 19.65 -2.93 11.51
C ASN A 67 18.87 -4.14 10.96
N GLN A 68 17.68 -4.46 11.50
CA GLN A 68 16.87 -5.60 11.02
C GLN A 68 15.89 -5.19 9.92
N GLN A 69 15.59 -6.13 9.01
CA GLN A 69 14.64 -5.88 7.92
C GLN A 69 13.24 -5.54 8.45
N PRO A 70 12.50 -4.60 7.83
CA PRO A 70 11.17 -4.18 8.28
C PRO A 70 10.15 -5.32 8.47
N ALA A 71 10.20 -6.37 7.63
CA ALA A 71 9.33 -7.54 7.77
C ALA A 71 9.62 -8.34 9.05
N ILE A 72 10.89 -8.46 9.43
CA ILE A 72 11.32 -9.10 10.68
C ILE A 72 10.90 -8.24 11.88
N LEU A 73 11.01 -6.91 11.73
CA LEU A 73 10.56 -5.95 12.75
C LEU A 73 9.06 -6.07 12.99
N SER A 74 8.22 -6.02 11.95
CA SER A 74 6.76 -6.14 12.06
C SER A 74 6.35 -7.42 12.81
N ASN A 75 6.88 -8.57 12.40
CA ASN A 75 6.58 -9.86 13.06
C ASN A 75 7.10 -9.91 14.51
N SER A 76 8.25 -9.30 14.80
CA SER A 76 8.83 -9.27 16.16
C SER A 76 8.06 -8.35 17.12
N LEU A 77 7.29 -7.39 16.59
CA LEU A 77 6.43 -6.51 17.37
C LEU A 77 5.11 -7.19 17.74
N GLU A 78 4.48 -7.90 16.80
CA GLU A 78 3.23 -8.63 17.04
C GLU A 78 3.38 -9.77 18.06
N MET A 79 4.55 -10.39 18.16
CA MET A 79 4.76 -11.56 19.03
C MET A 79 4.96 -11.27 20.52
N LYS A 80 5.06 -10.00 20.96
CA LYS A 80 5.27 -9.67 22.39
C LYS A 80 4.01 -9.25 23.14
N ASP A 81 2.93 -8.88 22.44
CA ASP A 81 1.68 -8.47 23.09
C ASP A 81 0.76 -9.66 23.46
N VAL A 82 1.14 -10.90 23.11
CA VAL A 82 0.31 -12.11 23.33
C VAL A 82 0.81 -12.98 24.52
N LYS A 83 1.86 -12.56 25.24
CA LYS A 83 2.29 -13.28 26.47
C LYS A 83 2.53 -12.32 27.62
N SER A 84 1.43 -11.75 28.10
CA SER A 84 1.32 -11.20 29.45
C SER A 84 0.17 -11.92 30.14
N ASP A 85 0.37 -13.20 30.45
CA ASP A 85 -0.32 -13.99 31.49
C ASP A 85 0.56 -15.23 31.79
#